data_AF-A0A7X9ITZ7-F1
#
_entry.id   AF-A0A7X9ITZ7-F1
#
_cell.length_a   1.000
_cell.length_b   1.000
_cell.length_c   1.000
_cell.angle_alpha   90.00
_cell.angle_beta   90.00
_cell.angle_gamma   90.00
#
_symmetry.space_group_name_H-M   'P 1'
#
loop_
_entity.id
_entity.type
_entity.pdbx_description
1 polymer ?
#
loop_
_entity_poly.entity_id
_entity_poly.type
_entity_poly.pdbx_seq_one_letter_code
_entity_poly.pdbx_strand_id
1 'polypeptide(L)'
;RVGTPFVPDAHRSAAPLALRVLRPPLAARWDGRRLETDDPRLRGAAVRASGPWKLRGGWWSERPFERDYYDVELSGGALLRLFRDASTAAWFVDGIYD
;
A
#
# COMPACT_ATOMS: atom_id res chain seq x y z
N ARG A 1 37.13 1.41 -28.37
CA ARG A 1 36.69 2.35 -27.32
C ARG A 1 35.30 1.91 -26.88
N VAL A 2 35.18 1.30 -25.71
CA VAL A 2 33.88 0.94 -25.12
C VAL A 2 33.39 2.18 -24.39
N GLY A 3 32.19 2.67 -24.73
CA GLY A 3 31.57 3.80 -24.05
C GLY A 3 31.22 3.43 -22.62
N THR A 4 31.55 4.30 -21.67
CA THR A 4 31.11 4.21 -20.29
C THR A 4 29.58 4.09 -20.28
N PRO A 5 28.96 3.15 -19.54
CA PRO A 5 27.52 3.14 -19.42
C PRO A 5 27.07 4.46 -18.78
N PHE A 6 26.04 5.07 -19.37
CA PHE A 6 25.30 6.15 -18.73
C PHE A 6 24.67 5.58 -17.46
N VAL A 7 25.29 5.84 -16.32
CA VAL A 7 24.68 5.67 -15.01
C VAL A 7 23.93 6.98 -14.76
N PRO A 8 22.58 7.01 -14.81
CA PRO A 8 21.87 8.22 -14.51
C PRO A 8 22.15 8.63 -13.06
N ASP A 9 22.80 9.77 -12.90
CA ASP A 9 23.01 10.43 -11.61
C ASP A 9 21.67 11.00 -11.13
N ALA A 10 20.87 10.17 -10.48
CA ALA A 10 19.64 10.62 -9.81
C ALA A 10 19.13 9.63 -8.77
N HIS A 11 19.99 9.10 -7.89
CA HIS A 11 19.52 8.81 -6.54
C HIS A 11 19.39 10.15 -5.80
N ARG A 12 18.42 10.97 -6.22
CA ARG A 12 17.93 12.07 -5.38
C ARG A 12 17.54 11.37 -4.08
N SER A 13 18.25 11.66 -2.99
CA SER A 13 18.11 10.93 -1.73
C SER A 13 16.66 10.99 -1.25
N ALA A 14 15.85 10.02 -1.66
CA ALA A 14 14.56 9.77 -1.07
C ALA A 14 14.88 9.29 0.34
N ALA A 15 14.23 9.88 1.35
CA ALA A 15 14.35 9.40 2.71
C ALA A 15 14.11 7.88 2.71
N PRO A 16 14.89 7.08 3.46
CA PRO A 16 14.64 5.65 3.56
C PRO A 16 13.22 5.46 4.10
N LEU A 17 12.40 4.70 3.39
CA LEU A 17 11.03 4.40 3.80
C LEU A 17 10.98 3.05 4.49
N ALA A 18 10.30 2.98 5.63
CA ALA A 18 9.95 1.74 6.29
C ALA A 18 8.43 1.59 6.38
N LEU A 19 7.93 0.35 6.36
CA LEU A 19 6.51 0.12 6.56
C LEU A 19 6.18 0.20 8.06
N ARG A 20 5.50 1.27 8.47
CA ARG A 20 4.90 1.38 9.78
C ARG A 20 3.50 0.78 9.76
N VAL A 21 3.41 -0.41 10.33
CA VAL A 21 2.19 -1.21 10.38
C VAL A 21 1.18 -0.62 11.35
N LEU A 22 -0.07 -0.45 10.91
CA LEU A 22 -1.20 -0.01 11.73
C LEU A 22 -1.84 -1.20 12.44
N ARG A 23 -2.01 -1.06 13.76
CA ARG A 23 -2.65 -2.05 14.64
C ARG A 23 -3.60 -1.31 15.61
N PRO A 24 -4.93 -1.42 15.43
CA PRO A 24 -5.63 -2.13 14.35
C PRO A 24 -5.39 -1.48 12.98
N PRO A 25 -5.61 -2.21 11.87
CA PRO A 25 -5.62 -1.60 10.55
C PRO A 25 -6.79 -0.60 10.43
N LEU A 26 -6.58 0.51 9.71
CA LEU A 26 -7.56 1.58 9.59
C LEU A 26 -8.62 1.22 8.53
N ALA A 27 -9.90 1.31 8.86
CA ALA A 27 -10.98 1.06 7.91
C ALA A 27 -10.94 2.07 6.74
N ALA A 28 -11.21 1.58 5.54
CA ALA A 28 -11.12 2.38 4.32
C ALA A 28 -12.21 2.02 3.30
N ARG A 29 -12.35 2.86 2.28
CA ARG A 29 -13.01 2.51 1.00
C ARG A 29 -12.07 2.85 -0.14
N TRP A 30 -11.89 1.91 -1.06
CA TRP A 30 -11.02 2.04 -2.21
C TRP A 30 -11.73 1.54 -3.47
N ASP A 31 -11.79 2.38 -4.50
CA ASP A 31 -12.46 2.08 -5.78
C ASP A 31 -11.48 1.82 -6.95
N GLY A 32 -10.16 1.78 -6.66
CA GLY A 32 -9.12 1.68 -7.69
C GLY A 32 -8.55 3.03 -8.12
N ARG A 33 -9.17 4.15 -7.75
CA ARG A 33 -8.77 5.51 -8.14
C ARG A 33 -8.71 6.48 -6.97
N ARG A 34 -9.52 6.26 -5.92
CA ARG A 34 -9.65 7.14 -4.77
C ARG A 34 -9.80 6.35 -3.47
N LEU A 35 -9.04 6.78 -2.47
CA LEU A 35 -9.07 6.25 -1.11
C LEU A 35 -9.86 7.20 -0.22
N GLU A 36 -10.82 6.66 0.52
CA GLU A 36 -11.52 7.36 1.60
C GLU A 36 -11.25 6.65 2.93
N THR A 37 -10.88 7.42 3.95
CA THR A 37 -10.69 6.98 5.34
C THR A 37 -11.14 8.11 6.29
N ASP A 38 -11.26 7.79 7.57
CA ASP A 38 -11.54 8.78 8.61
C ASP A 38 -10.33 9.69 8.93
N ASP A 39 -9.12 9.33 8.49
CA ASP A 39 -7.93 10.18 8.61
C ASP A 39 -7.78 11.06 7.34
N PRO A 40 -7.93 12.39 7.44
CA PRO A 40 -7.83 13.28 6.29
C PRO A 40 -6.44 13.29 5.63
N ARG A 41 -5.40 12.78 6.31
CA ARG A 41 -4.05 12.63 5.74
C ARG A 41 -3.91 11.37 4.89
N LEU A 42 -4.80 10.39 5.08
CA LEU A 42 -4.79 9.07 4.43
C LEU A 42 -5.99 8.89 3.50
N ARG A 43 -6.34 9.95 2.74
CA ARG A 43 -7.40 9.94 1.74
C ARG A 43 -7.01 10.78 0.52
N GLY A 44 -7.60 10.49 -0.63
CA GLY A 44 -7.33 11.22 -1.86
C GLY A 44 -7.29 10.34 -3.10
N ALA A 45 -7.00 10.95 -4.26
CA ALA A 45 -6.83 10.22 -5.51
C ALA A 45 -5.50 9.47 -5.49
N ALA A 46 -5.46 8.26 -6.05
CA ALA A 46 -4.19 7.59 -6.29
C ALA A 46 -3.50 8.17 -7.51
N VAL A 47 -2.19 8.36 -7.39
CA VAL A 47 -1.30 8.69 -8.50
C VAL A 47 -0.56 7.45 -9.00
N ARG A 48 -0.32 6.48 -8.11
CA ARG A 48 0.22 5.16 -8.43
C ARG A 48 -0.48 4.10 -7.59
N ALA A 49 -0.69 2.94 -8.16
CA ALA A 49 -1.16 1.76 -7.46
C ALA A 49 -0.46 0.54 -8.05
N SER A 50 -0.11 -0.41 -7.19
CA SER A 50 0.44 -1.69 -7.58
C SER A 50 -0.26 -2.78 -6.78
N GLY A 51 -0.60 -3.89 -7.44
CA GLY A 51 -1.44 -4.97 -6.90
C GLY A 51 -2.51 -5.45 -7.88
N PRO A 52 -3.35 -6.40 -7.48
CA PRO A 52 -3.32 -7.09 -6.18
C PRO A 52 -2.23 -8.15 -6.05
N TRP A 53 -1.64 -8.28 -4.86
CA TRP A 53 -0.95 -9.50 -4.43
C TRP A 53 -1.80 -10.23 -3.39
N LYS A 54 -2.04 -11.52 -3.65
CA LYS A 54 -2.85 -12.37 -2.77
C LYS A 54 -2.00 -12.93 -1.64
N LEU A 55 -2.48 -12.78 -0.40
CA LEU A 55 -1.92 -13.44 0.76
C LEU A 55 -3.00 -14.28 1.44
N ARG A 56 -2.71 -15.57 1.61
CA ARG A 56 -3.53 -16.50 2.39
C ARG A 56 -2.71 -16.96 3.59
N GLY A 57 -3.34 -17.04 4.76
CA GLY A 57 -2.66 -17.45 5.98
C GLY A 57 -3.62 -17.95 7.04
N GLY A 58 -3.09 -18.47 8.14
CA GLY A 58 -3.91 -18.99 9.23
C GLY A 58 -4.76 -20.21 8.85
N TRP A 59 -4.45 -20.90 7.75
CA TRP A 59 -5.16 -22.10 7.29
C TRP A 59 -5.08 -23.27 8.27
N TRP A 60 -4.13 -23.23 9.20
CA TRP A 60 -3.99 -24.16 10.31
C TRP A 60 -4.81 -23.77 11.56
N SER A 61 -5.55 -22.65 11.51
CA SER A 61 -6.28 -22.10 12.65
C SER A 61 -7.77 -22.00 12.34
N GLU A 62 -8.57 -21.74 13.37
CA GLU A 62 -10.01 -21.46 13.24
C GLU A 62 -10.31 -20.14 12.51
N ARG A 63 -9.30 -19.28 12.29
CA ARG A 63 -9.45 -17.96 11.67
C ARG A 63 -8.50 -17.82 10.48
N PRO A 64 -8.71 -18.59 9.39
CA PRO A 64 -7.97 -18.37 8.17
C PRO A 64 -8.29 -16.98 7.60
N PHE A 65 -7.32 -16.38 6.92
CA PHE A 65 -7.53 -15.13 6.22
C PHE A 65 -7.06 -15.24 4.77
N GLU A 66 -7.73 -14.49 3.92
CA GLU A 66 -7.31 -14.22 2.55
C GLU A 66 -7.43 -12.71 2.32
N ARG A 67 -6.34 -12.10 1.84
CA ARG A 67 -6.22 -10.66 1.63
C ARG A 67 -5.66 -10.38 0.25
N ASP A 68 -6.26 -9.42 -0.44
CA ASP A 68 -5.72 -8.82 -1.65
C ASP A 68 -5.03 -7.51 -1.28
N TYR A 69 -3.71 -7.50 -1.32
CA TYR A 69 -2.89 -6.38 -0.92
C TYR A 69 -2.52 -5.47 -2.09
N TYR A 70 -2.41 -4.18 -1.81
CA TYR A 70 -2.03 -3.12 -2.76
C TYR A 70 -1.08 -2.15 -2.07
N ASP A 71 -0.09 -1.64 -2.80
CA ASP A 71 0.68 -0.47 -2.38
C ASP A 71 0.24 0.73 -3.25
N VAL A 72 -0.17 1.82 -2.61
CA VAL A 72 -0.85 2.97 -3.25
C VAL A 72 -0.21 4.27 -2.82
N GLU A 73 0.18 5.09 -3.79
CA GLU A 73 0.62 6.47 -3.59
C GLU A 73 -0.56 7.41 -3.87
N LEU A 74 -0.88 8.27 -2.91
CA LEU A 74 -1.93 9.27 -3.03
C LEU A 74 -1.40 10.61 -3.54
N SER A 75 -2.26 11.42 -4.15
CA SER A 75 -1.95 12.78 -4.61
C SER A 75 -1.51 13.72 -3.48
N GLY A 76 -1.83 13.38 -2.22
CA GLY A 76 -1.36 14.08 -1.03
C GLY A 76 0.06 13.68 -0.58
N GLY A 77 0.73 12.78 -1.30
CA GLY A 77 2.09 12.32 -1.01
C GLY A 77 2.19 11.10 -0.08
N ALA A 78 1.07 10.63 0.49
CA ALA A 78 1.06 9.45 1.34
C ALA A 78 1.28 8.17 0.50
N LEU A 79 2.24 7.33 0.90
CA LEU A 79 2.44 5.99 0.35
C LEU A 79 1.94 4.96 1.37
N LEU A 80 0.97 4.14 0.96
CA LEU A 80 0.18 3.31 1.84
C LEU A 80 0.16 1.86 1.38
N ARG A 81 0.11 0.92 2.34
CA ARG A 81 -0.29 -0.46 2.08
C ARG A 81 -1.75 -0.64 2.42
N LEU A 82 -2.54 -1.05 1.44
CA LEU A 82 -3.95 -1.41 1.60
C LEU A 82 -4.12 -2.92 1.55
N PHE A 83 -5.19 -3.43 2.15
CA PHE A 83 -5.73 -4.74 1.78
C PHE A 83 -7.25 -4.73 1.68
N ARG A 84 -7.76 -5.58 0.79
CA ARG A 84 -9.15 -6.03 0.80
C ARG A 84 -9.22 -7.39 1.46
N ASP A 85 -10.02 -7.51 2.52
CA ASP A 85 -10.35 -8.80 3.10
C ASP A 85 -11.26 -9.55 2.13
N ALA A 86 -10.84 -10.73 1.68
CA ALA A 86 -11.57 -11.48 0.66
C ALA A 86 -12.91 -12.03 1.18
N SER A 87 -13.02 -12.29 2.49
CA SER A 87 -14.23 -12.85 3.10
C SER A 87 -15.34 -11.83 3.29
N THR A 88 -14.98 -10.59 3.63
CA THR A 88 -15.93 -9.51 3.94
C THR A 88 -16.04 -8.46 2.85
N ALA A 89 -15.15 -8.48 1.86
CA ALA A 89 -14.96 -7.42 0.87
C ALA A 89 -14.55 -6.05 1.45
N ALA A 90 -14.27 -5.97 2.76
CA ALA A 90 -13.92 -4.73 3.42
C ALA A 90 -12.48 -4.31 3.09
N TRP A 91 -12.27 -2.99 3.03
CA TRP A 91 -10.98 -2.40 2.73
C TRP A 91 -10.34 -1.79 3.98
N PHE A 92 -9.03 -1.90 4.06
CA PHE A 92 -8.25 -1.37 5.17
C PHE A 92 -6.90 -0.81 4.73
N VAL A 93 -6.39 0.16 5.46
CA VAL A 93 -4.97 0.57 5.44
C VAL A 93 -4.22 -0.29 6.47
N ASP A 94 -3.30 -1.14 6.02
CA ASP A 94 -2.44 -1.98 6.88
C ASP A 94 -1.22 -1.22 7.39
N GLY A 95 -0.75 -0.22 6.65
CA GLY A 95 0.47 0.50 7.00
C GLY A 95 0.76 1.71 6.13
N ILE A 96 1.66 2.54 6.63
CA ILE A 96 2.16 3.76 6.00
C ILE A 96 3.66 3.57 5.76
N TYR A 97 4.15 3.98 4.59
CA TYR A 97 5.58 4.05 4.33
C TYR A 97 6.09 5.44 4.74
N ASP A 98 6.87 5.51 5.82
CA ASP A 98 7.48 6.74 6.37
C ASP A 98 8.83 6.48 7.06
#